data_AF-A0AAN8GAL7-F1
#
_entry.id   AF-A0AAN8GAL7-F1
#
_cell.length_a   1.000
_cell.length_b   1.000
_cell.length_c   1.000
_cell.angle_alpha   90.00
_cell.angle_beta   90.00
_cell.angle_gamma   90.00
#
_symmetry.space_group_name_H-M   'P 1'
#
loop_
_entity.id
_entity.type
_entity.pdbx_description
1 polymer ?
#
loop_
_entity_poly.entity_id
_entity_poly.type
_entity_poly.pdbx_seq_one_letter_code
_entity_poly.pdbx_strand_id
1 'polypeptide(L)'
;MICDGQAIYILPQGPCSRLGPLACIIGHGIMLHCFTHGLWSLAFSFLYRHYILGHEQPKNGTIISIIALIYTPSFLQLVLMSSAHDDEAVLKAGLERRFGYTADLECVIGTMNIYNWRMILCLLHSTALIAP
;
A
#
# COMPACT_ATOMS: atom_id res chain seq x y z
N MET A 1 7.98 -5.06 9.84
CA MET A 1 6.73 -5.76 9.45
C MET A 1 6.83 -7.17 10.01
N ILE A 2 5.82 -7.58 10.78
CA ILE A 2 5.72 -8.91 11.39
C ILE A 2 4.47 -9.57 10.81
N CYS A 3 4.60 -10.78 10.26
CA CYS A 3 3.51 -11.49 9.60
C CYS A 3 3.31 -12.86 10.26
N ASP A 4 2.06 -13.23 10.51
CA ASP A 4 1.70 -14.50 11.16
C ASP A 4 0.82 -15.40 10.25
N GLY A 5 0.91 -15.21 8.93
CA GLY A 5 0.09 -15.93 7.94
C GLY A 5 -1.40 -15.55 7.91
N GLN A 6 -1.95 -15.03 9.00
CA GLN A 6 -3.32 -14.51 9.10
C GLN A 6 -3.37 -13.00 9.36
N ALA A 7 -2.36 -12.48 10.06
CA ALA A 7 -2.27 -11.09 10.47
C ALA A 7 -0.96 -10.45 9.97
N ILE A 8 -1.03 -9.15 9.71
CA ILE A 8 0.11 -8.31 9.36
C ILE A 8 0.18 -7.16 10.37
N TYR A 9 1.34 -7.03 11.01
CA TYR A 9 1.67 -5.93 11.92
C TYR A 9 2.78 -5.08 11.33
N ILE A 10 2.58 -3.78 11.34
CA ILE A 10 3.52 -2.77 10.87
C ILE A 10 3.80 -1.84 12.04
N LEU A 11 5.08 -1.66 12.36
CA LEU A 11 5.56 -0.80 13.43
C LEU A 11 6.26 0.41 12.80
N PRO A 12 5.51 1.47 12.43
CA PRO A 12 6.09 2.66 11.86
C PRO A 12 6.94 3.42 12.90
N GLN A 13 8.25 3.50 12.64
CA GLN A 13 9.23 4.20 13.48
C GLN A 13 9.35 5.71 13.12
N GLY A 14 8.39 6.24 12.37
CA GLY A 14 8.42 7.62 11.87
C GLY A 14 7.79 8.63 12.83
N PRO A 15 7.81 9.93 12.48
CA PRO A 15 7.19 11.01 13.27
C PRO A 15 5.67 10.84 13.43
N CYS A 16 5.03 10.03 12.58
CA CYS A 16 3.61 9.70 12.70
C CYS A 16 3.27 9.04 14.05
N SER A 17 4.22 8.30 14.65
CA SER A 17 4.04 7.63 15.95
C SER A 17 3.69 8.59 17.08
N ARG A 18 4.06 9.87 16.94
CA ARG A 18 3.77 10.94 17.90
C ARG A 18 2.43 11.64 17.68
N LEU A 19 1.83 11.48 16.49
CA LEU A 19 0.57 12.10 16.09
C LEU A 19 -0.62 11.16 16.31
N GLY A 20 -0.36 9.86 16.39
CA GLY A 20 -1.35 8.82 16.67
C GLY A 20 -1.49 7.78 15.55
N PRO A 21 -2.28 6.72 15.78
CA PRO A 21 -2.39 5.59 14.86
C PRO A 21 -2.98 5.98 13.51
N LEU A 22 -4.01 6.84 13.50
CA LEU A 22 -4.65 7.29 12.26
C LEU A 22 -3.68 8.06 11.34
N ALA A 23 -2.83 8.90 11.92
CA ALA A 23 -1.78 9.59 11.17
C ALA A 23 -0.77 8.60 10.58
N CYS A 24 -0.41 7.55 11.31
CA CYS A 24 0.45 6.49 10.77
C CYS A 24 -0.20 5.66 9.67
N ILE A 25 -1.49 5.34 9.79
CA ILE A 25 -2.25 4.61 8.75
C ILE A 25 -2.31 5.44 7.48
N ILE A 26 -2.74 6.70 7.57
CA ILE A 26 -2.84 7.58 6.40
C ILE A 26 -1.47 7.84 5.80
N GLY A 27 -0.46 8.13 6.63
CA GLY A 27 0.91 8.36 6.16
C GLY A 27 1.49 7.15 5.43
N HIS A 28 1.30 5.95 5.98
CA HIS A 28 1.73 4.71 5.32
C HIS A 28 0.95 4.46 4.03
N GLY A 29 -0.36 4.73 4.01
CA GLY A 29 -1.19 4.61 2.82
C GLY A 29 -0.73 5.54 1.70
N ILE A 30 -0.46 6.81 2.01
CA ILE A 30 0.03 7.80 1.04
C ILE A 30 1.40 7.38 0.51
N MET A 31 2.31 6.94 1.39
CA MET A 31 3.62 6.44 0.98
C MET A 31 3.48 5.30 -0.02
N LEU A 32 2.64 4.30 0.28
CA LEU A 32 2.44 3.14 -0.58
C LEU A 32 1.76 3.51 -1.91
N HIS A 33 0.79 4.44 -1.88
CA HIS A 33 0.17 5.01 -3.08
C HIS A 33 1.22 5.66 -3.99
N CYS A 34 2.01 6.59 -3.47
CA CYS A 34 3.04 7.30 -4.22
C CYS A 34 4.09 6.35 -4.79
N PHE A 35 4.51 5.35 -4.02
CA PHE A 35 5.50 4.37 -4.45
C PHE A 35 4.97 3.53 -5.62
N THR A 36 3.76 2.97 -5.46
CA THR A 36 3.13 2.12 -6.47
C THR A 36 2.83 2.92 -7.74
N HIS A 37 2.23 4.11 -7.60
CA HIS A 37 1.95 5.00 -8.71
C HIS A 37 3.23 5.43 -9.45
N GLY A 38 4.29 5.75 -8.72
CA GLY A 38 5.59 6.13 -9.27
C GLY A 38 6.22 5.00 -10.09
N LEU A 39 6.19 3.76 -9.57
CA LEU A 39 6.69 2.58 -10.29
C LEU A 39 5.90 2.30 -11.57
N TRP A 40 4.56 2.32 -11.53
CA TRP A 40 3.75 2.15 -12.73
C TRP A 40 3.97 3.26 -13.76
N SER A 41 4.09 4.51 -13.30
CA SER A 41 4.39 5.66 -14.17
C SER A 41 5.76 5.52 -14.84
N LEU A 42 6.75 5.03 -14.09
CA LEU A 42 8.09 4.76 -14.61
C LEU A 42 8.07 3.62 -15.64
N ALA A 43 7.41 2.50 -15.33
CA ALA A 43 7.25 1.37 -16.24
C ALA A 43 6.57 1.80 -17.55
N PHE A 44 5.47 2.56 -17.44
CA PHE A 44 4.77 3.11 -18.61
C PHE A 44 5.67 4.06 -19.41
N SER A 45 6.49 4.89 -18.76
CA SER A 45 7.42 5.79 -19.44
C SER A 45 8.45 5.02 -20.29
N PHE A 46 8.95 3.89 -19.80
CA PHE A 46 9.84 3.02 -20.57
C PHE A 46 9.12 2.34 -21.74
N LEU A 47 7.93 1.77 -21.51
CA LEU A 47 7.13 1.13 -22.55
C LEU A 47 6.75 2.12 -23.66
N TYR A 48 6.35 3.34 -23.28
CA TYR A 48 6.02 4.42 -24.22
C TYR A 48 7.23 4.79 -25.10
N ARG A 49 8.42 4.99 -24.50
CA ARG A 49 9.65 5.29 -25.25
C ARG A 49 10.03 4.17 -26.20
N HIS A 50 9.83 2.91 -25.80
CA HIS A 50 10.07 1.77 -26.66
C HIS A 50 9.07 1.70 -27.81
N TYR A 51 7.79 1.97 -27.55
CA TYR A 51 6.72 1.93 -28.53
C TYR A 51 6.94 2.91 -29.70
N ILE A 52 7.31 4.17 -29.40
CA ILE A 52 7.51 5.21 -30.41
C ILE A 52 8.72 4.97 -31.34
N LEU A 53 9.62 4.04 -31.00
CA LEU A 53 10.74 3.69 -31.87
C LEU A 53 10.29 2.87 -33.09
N GLY A 54 9.17 2.15 -32.98
CA GLY A 54 8.62 1.31 -34.05
C GLY A 54 7.24 1.72 -34.55
N HIS A 55 6.57 2.65 -33.89
CA HIS A 55 5.19 3.05 -34.17
C HIS A 55 5.01 4.57 -34.10
N GLU A 56 3.98 5.08 -34.77
CA GLU A 56 3.60 6.48 -34.67
C GLU A 56 3.15 6.85 -33.25
N GLN A 57 3.32 8.13 -32.90
CA GLN A 57 2.98 8.64 -31.57
C GLN A 57 1.48 8.46 -31.28
N PRO A 58 1.11 7.84 -30.15
CA PRO A 58 -0.29 7.69 -29.79
C PRO A 58 -0.91 9.06 -29.48
N LYS A 59 -2.22 9.18 -29.73
CA LYS A 59 -2.95 10.43 -29.49
C LYS A 59 -2.92 10.80 -27.99
N ASN A 60 -2.91 12.10 -27.70
CA ASN A 60 -2.91 12.62 -26.33
C ASN A 60 -4.06 12.05 -25.47
N GLY A 61 -5.24 11.84 -26.06
CA GLY A 61 -6.38 11.24 -25.35
C GLY A 61 -6.12 9.81 -24.86
N THR A 62 -5.37 9.02 -25.64
CA THR A 62 -4.98 7.66 -25.24
C THR A 62 -4.01 7.70 -24.07
N ILE A 63 -3.02 8.60 -24.10
CA ILE A 63 -2.04 8.77 -23.02
C ILE A 63 -2.74 9.19 -21.72
N ILE A 64 -3.65 10.18 -21.78
CA ILE A 64 -4.42 10.62 -20.61
C ILE A 64 -5.26 9.47 -20.05
N SER A 65 -5.91 8.68 -20.91
CA SER A 65 -6.71 7.53 -20.48
C SER A 65 -5.87 6.47 -19.78
N ILE A 66 -4.66 6.21 -20.26
CA ILE A 66 -3.73 5.25 -19.64
C ILE A 66 -3.26 5.76 -18.27
N ILE A 67 -2.91 7.04 -18.16
CA ILE A 67 -2.52 7.64 -16.87
C ILE A 67 -3.67 7.53 -15.86
N ALA A 68 -4.90 7.84 -16.27
CA ALA A 68 -6.08 7.69 -15.41
C ALA A 68 -6.29 6.23 -14.97
N LEU A 69 -6.09 5.27 -15.89
CA LEU A 69 -6.20 3.84 -15.60
C LEU A 69 -5.14 3.38 -14.60
N ILE A 70 -3.90 3.86 -14.70
CA ILE A 70 -2.80 3.56 -13.76
C ILE A 70 -3.06 4.20 -12.38
N TYR A 71 -3.62 5.41 -12.36
CA TYR A 71 -3.93 6.12 -11.12
C TYR A 71 -5.02 5.41 -10.29
N THR A 72 -6.07 4.95 -10.95
CA THR A 72 -7.27 4.36 -10.32
C THR A 72 -6.97 3.27 -9.27
N PRO A 73 -6.20 2.20 -9.56
CA PRO A 73 -5.95 1.14 -8.59
C PRO A 73 -5.13 1.63 -7.40
N SER A 74 -4.16 2.52 -7.63
CA SER A 74 -3.33 3.08 -6.55
C SER A 74 -4.15 3.97 -5.61
N PHE A 75 -5.12 4.73 -6.14
CA PHE A 75 -6.02 5.55 -5.32
C PHE A 75 -7.02 4.67 -4.56
N LEU A 76 -7.56 3.63 -5.20
CA LEU A 76 -8.42 2.66 -4.54
C LEU A 76 -7.71 1.98 -3.37
N GLN A 77 -6.44 1.60 -3.55
CA GLN A 77 -5.61 1.03 -2.48
C GLN A 77 -5.50 1.97 -1.26
N LEU A 78 -5.30 3.28 -1.48
CA LEU A 78 -5.25 4.27 -0.39
C LEU A 78 -6.54 4.29 0.42
N VAL A 79 -7.69 4.32 -0.27
CA VAL A 79 -9.02 4.35 0.36
C VAL A 79 -9.30 3.05 1.12
N LEU A 80 -8.98 1.90 0.52
CA LEU A 80 -9.21 0.60 1.13
C LEU A 80 -8.34 0.41 2.37
N MET A 81 -7.06 0.76 2.31
CA MET A 81 -6.16 0.63 3.45
C MET A 81 -6.56 1.54 4.63
N SER A 82 -7.07 2.74 4.34
CA SER A 82 -7.60 3.66 5.35
C SER A 82 -8.85 3.12 6.07
N SER A 83 -9.54 2.13 5.51
CA SER A 83 -10.79 1.56 6.04
C SER A 83 -10.71 0.09 6.44
N ALA A 84 -9.59 -0.59 6.16
CA ALA A 84 -9.39 -2.02 6.42
C ALA A 84 -8.45 -2.29 7.60
N HIS A 85 -8.08 -1.25 8.36
CA HIS A 85 -7.25 -1.39 9.55
C HIS A 85 -8.05 -1.93 10.74
N ASP A 86 -7.36 -2.61 11.65
CA ASP A 86 -7.91 -2.93 12.98
C ASP A 86 -7.41 -1.92 14.02
N ASP A 87 -8.12 -1.82 15.14
CA ASP A 87 -7.74 -0.94 16.24
C ASP A 87 -6.36 -1.30 16.80
N GLU A 88 -5.56 -0.28 17.11
CA GLU A 88 -4.19 -0.44 17.63
C GLU A 88 -4.16 -1.33 18.89
N ALA A 89 -5.14 -1.21 19.78
CA ALA A 89 -5.23 -2.04 20.98
C ALA A 89 -5.41 -3.54 20.66
N VAL A 90 -6.20 -3.87 19.63
CA VAL A 90 -6.40 -5.25 19.17
C VAL A 90 -5.10 -5.79 18.57
N LEU A 91 -4.39 -4.96 17.81
CA LEU A 91 -3.12 -5.31 17.20
C LEU A 91 -2.03 -5.54 18.24
N LYS A 92 -1.91 -4.66 19.26
CA LYS A 92 -0.95 -4.82 20.37
C LYS A 92 -1.21 -6.08 21.17
N ALA A 93 -2.47 -6.34 21.55
CA ALA A 93 -2.85 -7.56 22.24
C ALA A 93 -2.57 -8.83 21.40
N GLY A 94 -2.82 -8.76 20.09
CA GLY A 94 -2.50 -9.85 19.16
C GLY A 94 -0.99 -10.12 19.06
N LEU A 95 -0.19 -9.05 19.02
CA LEU A 95 1.26 -9.12 18.91
C LEU A 95 1.91 -9.69 20.18
N GLU A 96 1.48 -9.24 21.37
CA GLU A 96 1.93 -9.78 22.65
C GLU A 96 1.55 -11.26 22.81
N ARG A 97 0.29 -11.61 22.49
CA ARG A 97 -0.20 -12.99 22.61
C ARG A 97 0.51 -13.98 21.70
N ARG A 98 0.85 -13.58 20.48
CA ARG A 98 1.43 -14.47 19.46
C ARG A 98 2.96 -14.50 19.50
N PHE A 99 3.60 -13.38 19.82
CA PHE A 99 5.04 -13.22 19.72
C PHE A 99 5.72 -12.83 21.04
N GLY A 100 4.98 -12.59 22.12
CA GLY A 100 5.53 -12.13 23.40
C GLY A 100 6.16 -10.74 23.32
N TYR A 101 5.79 -9.93 22.33
CA TYR A 101 6.35 -8.60 22.08
C TYR A 101 5.41 -7.51 22.61
N THR A 102 5.87 -6.79 23.63
CA THR A 102 5.12 -5.69 24.27
C THR A 102 5.42 -4.37 23.55
N ALA A 103 4.45 -3.85 22.79
CA ALA A 103 4.58 -2.66 21.96
C ALA A 103 3.94 -1.40 22.59
N ASP A 104 4.08 -1.19 23.90
CA ASP A 104 3.33 -0.13 24.61
C ASP A 104 3.64 1.28 24.11
N LEU A 105 4.92 1.58 23.89
CA LEU A 105 5.42 2.88 23.45
C LEU A 105 5.43 3.06 21.93
N GLU A 106 5.20 1.97 21.17
CA GLU A 106 5.25 1.99 19.71
C GLU A 106 3.85 2.10 19.12
N CYS A 107 3.73 2.81 18.00
CA CYS A 107 2.50 2.78 17.22
C CYS A 107 2.45 1.49 16.42
N VAL A 108 1.34 0.76 16.50
CA VAL A 108 1.13 -0.48 15.73
C VAL A 108 -0.05 -0.30 14.80
N ILE A 109 0.18 -0.50 13.50
CA ILE A 109 -0.85 -0.44 12.46
C ILE A 109 -0.88 -1.76 11.71
N GLY A 110 -2.02 -2.13 11.14
CA GLY A 110 -2.13 -3.38 10.40
C GLY A 110 -3.53 -3.98 10.43
N THR A 111 -3.60 -5.28 10.17
CA THR A 111 -4.83 -6.05 10.26
C THR A 111 -4.58 -7.45 10.80
N MET A 112 -5.54 -7.95 11.57
CA MET A 112 -5.61 -9.31 12.09
C MET A 112 -6.13 -10.31 11.05
N ASN A 113 -6.70 -9.85 9.93
CA ASN A 113 -7.27 -10.71 8.90
C ASN A 113 -6.88 -10.27 7.49
N ILE A 114 -5.78 -10.83 6.99
CA ILE A 114 -5.31 -10.58 5.62
C ILE A 114 -6.21 -11.15 4.53
N TYR A 115 -7.09 -12.09 4.86
CA TYR A 115 -8.05 -12.68 3.92
C TYR A 115 -9.28 -11.81 3.70
N ASN A 116 -9.36 -10.65 4.37
CA ASN A 116 -10.36 -9.65 4.04
C ASN A 116 -10.18 -9.23 2.58
N TRP A 117 -11.26 -9.24 1.79
CA TRP A 117 -11.22 -8.88 0.37
C TRP A 117 -10.56 -7.53 0.10
N ARG A 118 -10.72 -6.56 1.02
CA ARG A 118 -10.07 -5.24 0.93
C ARG A 118 -8.56 -5.36 1.04
N MET A 119 -8.08 -6.18 1.98
CA MET A 119 -6.65 -6.38 2.21
C MET A 119 -6.02 -7.21 1.09
N ILE A 120 -6.72 -8.22 0.58
CA ILE A 120 -6.29 -9.00 -0.58
C ILE A 120 -6.05 -8.10 -1.78
N LEU A 121 -6.97 -7.17 -2.08
CA LEU A 121 -6.80 -6.22 -3.18
C LEU A 121 -5.56 -5.32 -2.99
N CYS A 122 -5.35 -4.80 -1.77
CA CYS A 122 -4.16 -4.00 -1.46
C CYS A 122 -2.86 -4.80 -1.59
N LEU A 123 -2.83 -6.04 -1.09
CA LEU A 123 -1.66 -6.92 -1.16
C LEU A 123 -1.36 -7.32 -2.60
N LEU A 124 -2.38 -7.66 -3.39
CA LEU A 124 -2.20 -8.03 -4.79
C LEU A 124 -1.66 -6.86 -5.61
N HIS A 125 -2.20 -5.65 -5.43
CA HIS A 125 -1.75 -4.48 -6.17
C HIS A 125 -0.30 -4.11 -5.84
N SER A 126 0.09 -4.20 -4.57
CA SER A 126 1.46 -3.89 -4.12
C SER A 126 2.48 -4.96 -4.50
N THR A 127 2.10 -6.25 -4.54
CA THR A 127 3.01 -7.36 -4.89
C THR A 127 3.15 -7.59 -6.39
N ALA A 128 2.11 -7.35 -7.19
CA ALA A 128 2.12 -7.54 -8.64
C ALA A 128 3.20 -6.69 -9.35
N LEU A 129 3.68 -5.63 -8.71
CA LEU A 129 4.69 -4.73 -9.25
C LEU A 129 6.13 -5.08 -8.82
N ILE A 130 6.28 -5.93 -7.80
CA ILE A 130 7.57 -6.32 -7.20
C ILE A 130 8.00 -7.70 -7.74
N ALA A 131 7.06 -8.53 -8.17
CA ALA A 131 7.37 -9.81 -8.80
C ALA A 131 8.01 -9.59 -10.20
N PRO A 132 9.22 -10.12 -10.46
CA PRO A 132 9.94 -9.96 -11.73
C PRO A 132 9.28 -10.71 -12.90
#